data_AF-A0A212EW24-F1
#
_entry.id   AF-A0A212EW24-F1
#
_cell.length_a   1.000
_cell.length_b   1.000
_cell.length_c   1.000
_cell.angle_alpha   90.00
_cell.angle_beta   90.00
_cell.angle_gamma   90.00
#
_symmetry.space_group_name_H-M   'P 1'
#
loop_
_entity.id
_entity.type
_entity.pdbx_description
1 polymer ?
#
loop_
_entity_poly.entity_id
_entity_poly.type
_entity_poly.pdbx_seq_one_letter_code
_entity_poly.pdbx_strand_id
1 'polypeptide(L)'
;MKFIQLSLNDKRPLQDAAYDEWIRYIFRRYKDKNTMLKYLNEICLHISNNCEVVTLTTATRLKEAFEELNFIGRFTQIKKQSGHCECCNLKLDCIKLSEDEFATLQRVVKEKLILGNDLFLKTSPEELKRFTSFVEKTAPYDIVLDALNIAYSIGKGDVNERIKILNLVVNHFLDQNKKILFLGRQHMLSWKRGTLMHTVKKVYSFFTDDISQDDPYFITAAILSGPETDIVSRDLLRGHRFLLQHENLQRLFQMWQWQHQWMVFVPRHKAIIQAPLTFTPCAQNHDNSWHLPYQPENMLNAGHLNDGTPDCSNWLCLRAKN
;
A
#
# COMPACT_ATOMS: atom_id res chain seq x y z
N MET A 1 -27.74 8.38 12.14
CA MET A 1 -27.62 6.90 12.19
C MET A 1 -28.10 6.21 10.90
N LYS A 2 -29.34 6.39 10.42
CA LYS A 2 -29.83 5.71 9.19
C LYS A 2 -28.94 5.95 7.96
N PHE A 3 -28.45 7.16 7.74
CA PHE A 3 -27.54 7.48 6.62
C PHE A 3 -26.15 6.83 6.75
N ILE A 4 -25.61 6.73 7.97
CA ILE A 4 -24.34 6.05 8.22
C ILE A 4 -24.50 4.56 7.94
N GLN A 5 -25.59 3.96 8.43
CA GLN A 5 -25.87 2.55 8.21
C GLN A 5 -26.18 2.23 6.75
N LEU A 6 -26.86 3.14 6.04
CA LEU A 6 -27.03 3.03 4.58
C LEU A 6 -25.69 3.15 3.85
N SER A 7 -24.82 4.10 4.20
CA SER A 7 -23.49 4.23 3.56
C SER A 7 -22.60 3.01 3.80
N LEU A 8 -22.63 2.47 5.02
CA LEU A 8 -21.95 1.23 5.39
C LEU A 8 -22.48 0.02 4.61
N ASN A 9 -23.81 -0.08 4.46
CA ASN A 9 -24.45 -1.16 3.71
C ASN A 9 -24.20 -1.03 2.19
N ASP A 10 -24.19 0.19 1.68
CA ASP A 10 -24.00 0.53 0.27
C ASP A 10 -22.52 0.59 -0.12
N LYS A 11 -21.59 0.37 0.82
CA LYS A 11 -20.14 0.36 0.58
C LYS A 11 -19.67 1.67 -0.08
N ARG A 12 -20.03 2.79 0.55
CA ARG A 12 -19.64 4.13 0.11
C ARG A 12 -18.91 4.85 1.24
N PRO A 13 -17.80 5.54 0.94
CA PRO A 13 -17.16 6.43 1.90
C PRO A 13 -18.18 7.44 2.43
N LEU A 14 -18.12 7.70 3.73
CA LEU A 14 -18.99 8.71 4.33
C LEU A 14 -18.63 10.09 3.77
N GLN A 15 -19.65 10.81 3.31
CA GLN A 15 -19.50 12.19 2.87
C GLN A 15 -19.39 13.13 4.06
N ASP A 16 -18.84 14.33 3.84
CA ASP A 16 -18.67 15.36 4.89
C ASP A 16 -19.95 15.65 5.66
N ALA A 17 -21.09 15.72 4.96
CA ALA A 17 -22.40 15.95 5.58
C ALA A 17 -22.79 14.84 6.56
N ALA A 18 -22.38 13.58 6.30
CA ALA A 18 -22.67 12.46 7.18
C ALA A 18 -21.82 12.51 8.45
N TYR A 19 -20.53 12.85 8.33
CA TYR A 19 -19.64 13.07 9.47
C TYR A 19 -20.11 14.25 10.33
N ASP A 20 -20.44 15.37 9.69
CA ASP A 20 -20.95 16.59 10.34
C ASP A 20 -22.25 16.31 11.11
N GLU A 21 -23.21 15.60 10.52
CA GLU A 21 -24.44 15.22 11.24
C GLU A 21 -24.18 14.21 12.37
N TRP A 22 -23.21 13.31 12.22
CA TRP A 22 -22.83 12.39 13.31
C TRP A 22 -22.27 13.18 14.50
N ILE A 23 -21.36 14.12 14.26
CA ILE A 23 -20.80 15.01 15.29
C ILE A 23 -21.93 15.81 15.94
N ARG A 24 -22.78 16.49 15.15
CA ARG A 24 -23.93 17.25 15.69
C ARG A 24 -24.87 16.40 16.53
N TYR A 25 -25.15 15.18 16.10
CA TYR A 25 -26.00 14.26 16.83
C TYR A 25 -25.43 13.96 18.23
N ILE A 26 -24.11 13.74 18.34
CA ILE A 26 -23.43 13.48 19.62
C ILE A 26 -23.63 14.67 20.59
N PHE A 27 -23.33 15.90 20.15
CA PHE A 27 -23.46 17.11 20.98
C PHE A 27 -24.90 17.48 21.32
N ARG A 28 -25.86 17.12 20.46
CA ARG A 28 -27.29 17.28 20.74
C ARG A 28 -27.79 16.27 21.77
N ARG A 29 -27.41 15.01 21.63
CA ARG A 29 -27.98 13.88 22.39
C ARG A 29 -27.37 13.70 23.78
N TYR A 30 -26.08 14.01 23.92
CA TYR A 30 -25.32 13.80 25.15
C TYR A 30 -24.87 15.13 25.74
N LYS A 31 -24.77 15.18 27.07
CA LYS A 31 -24.29 16.35 27.83
C LYS A 31 -23.06 16.04 28.67
N ASP A 32 -22.90 14.78 29.06
CA ASP A 32 -21.70 14.30 29.73
C ASP A 32 -20.51 14.24 28.77
N LYS A 33 -19.38 14.85 29.16
CA LYS A 33 -18.18 14.97 28.33
C LYS A 33 -17.53 13.63 28.03
N ASN A 34 -17.54 12.69 28.98
CA ASN A 34 -16.95 11.37 28.79
C ASN A 34 -17.73 10.56 27.75
N THR A 35 -19.06 10.63 27.80
CA THR A 35 -19.95 10.00 26.83
C THR A 35 -19.78 10.62 25.45
N MET A 36 -19.69 11.94 25.34
CA MET A 36 -19.42 12.61 24.06
C MET A 36 -18.07 12.18 23.48
N LEU A 37 -17.02 12.14 24.30
CA LEU A 37 -15.69 11.71 23.88
C LEU A 37 -15.69 10.27 23.38
N LYS A 38 -16.38 9.36 24.09
CA LYS A 38 -16.55 7.96 23.65
C LYS A 38 -17.10 7.90 22.22
N TYR A 39 -18.19 8.61 21.94
CA TYR A 39 -18.82 8.56 20.62
C TYR A 39 -18.01 9.29 19.53
N LEU A 40 -17.27 10.35 19.87
CA LEU A 40 -16.32 10.95 18.92
C LEU A 40 -15.17 9.98 18.59
N ASN A 41 -14.66 9.25 19.59
CA ASN A 41 -13.66 8.20 19.37
C ASN A 41 -14.20 7.08 18.46
N GLU A 42 -15.50 6.76 18.52
CA GLU A 42 -16.12 5.80 17.59
C GLU A 42 -16.08 6.30 16.14
N ILE A 43 -16.19 7.61 15.89
CA ILE A 43 -15.99 8.19 14.55
C ILE A 43 -14.55 7.97 14.08
N CYS A 44 -13.57 8.33 14.92
CA CYS A 44 -12.15 8.14 14.60
C CYS A 44 -11.79 6.66 14.40
N LEU A 45 -12.40 5.76 15.18
CA LEU A 45 -12.24 4.32 15.01
C LEU A 45 -12.84 3.83 13.70
N HIS A 46 -13.99 4.37 13.28
CA HIS A 46 -14.56 4.08 11.97
C HIS A 46 -13.61 4.49 10.83
N ILE A 47 -13.03 5.70 10.90
CA ILE A 47 -12.03 6.18 9.93
C ILE A 47 -10.80 5.27 9.92
N SER A 48 -10.30 4.91 11.10
CA SER A 48 -9.12 4.03 11.30
C SER A 48 -9.34 2.64 10.71
N ASN A 49 -10.43 1.98 11.09
CA ASN A 49 -10.76 0.63 10.63
C ASN A 49 -10.92 0.55 9.12
N ASN A 50 -11.36 1.64 8.47
CA ASN A 50 -11.53 1.70 7.03
C ASN A 50 -10.35 2.32 6.29
N CYS A 51 -9.30 2.74 7.00
CA CYS A 51 -8.15 3.46 6.42
C CYS A 51 -8.60 4.63 5.54
N GLU A 52 -9.65 5.34 5.95
CA GLU A 52 -10.20 6.46 5.20
C GLU A 52 -9.33 7.71 5.36
N VAL A 53 -9.21 8.47 4.28
CA VAL A 53 -8.66 9.82 4.27
C VAL A 53 -9.83 10.78 4.20
N VAL A 54 -10.06 11.54 5.26
CA VAL A 54 -11.19 12.48 5.33
C VAL A 54 -10.86 13.79 4.60
N THR A 55 -11.84 14.61 4.28
CA THR A 55 -11.59 15.96 3.74
C THR A 55 -11.05 16.90 4.81
N LEU A 56 -10.43 18.01 4.39
CA LEU A 56 -10.07 19.11 5.29
C LEU A 56 -11.29 19.64 6.07
N THR A 57 -12.47 19.68 5.45
CA THR A 57 -13.72 20.08 6.10
C THR A 57 -14.06 19.15 7.26
N THR A 58 -14.09 17.84 7.02
CA THR A 58 -14.32 16.84 8.08
C THR A 58 -13.24 16.89 9.16
N ALA A 59 -11.96 17.01 8.77
CA ALA A 59 -10.86 17.11 9.72
C ALA A 59 -10.98 18.36 10.62
N THR A 60 -11.38 19.51 10.06
CA THR A 60 -11.62 20.74 10.81
C THR A 60 -12.78 20.57 11.79
N ARG A 61 -13.87 19.93 11.38
CA ARG A 61 -15.00 19.64 12.28
C ARG A 61 -14.65 18.71 13.43
N LEU A 62 -13.87 17.65 13.15
CA LEU A 62 -13.35 16.77 14.20
C LEU A 62 -12.43 17.54 15.16
N LYS A 63 -11.54 18.39 14.62
CA LYS A 63 -10.67 19.24 15.43
C LYS A 63 -11.48 20.09 16.42
N GLU A 64 -12.45 20.85 15.92
CA GLU A 64 -13.33 21.70 16.74
C GLU A 64 -14.07 20.89 17.82
N ALA A 65 -14.67 19.76 17.44
CA ALA A 65 -15.40 18.88 18.34
C ALA A 65 -14.54 18.33 19.49
N PHE A 66 -13.31 17.90 19.20
CA PHE A 66 -12.38 17.43 20.23
C PHE A 66 -11.88 18.57 21.12
N GLU A 67 -11.67 19.77 20.58
CA GLU A 67 -11.24 20.94 21.35
C GLU A 67 -12.28 21.38 22.40
N GLU A 68 -13.58 21.24 22.11
CA GLU A 68 -14.66 21.43 23.10
C GLU A 68 -14.59 20.45 24.29
N LEU A 69 -13.95 19.29 24.08
CA LEU A 69 -13.75 18.24 25.08
C LEU A 69 -12.35 18.26 25.70
N ASN A 70 -11.69 19.42 25.74
CA ASN A 70 -10.36 19.63 26.33
C ASN A 70 -9.21 18.94 25.59
N PHE A 71 -9.30 18.77 24.28
CA PHE A 71 -8.16 18.38 23.46
C PHE A 71 -7.45 19.62 22.87
N ILE A 72 -6.21 19.42 22.41
CA ILE A 72 -5.47 20.32 21.54
C ILE A 72 -5.44 19.66 20.17
N GLY A 73 -6.03 20.32 19.18
CA GLY A 73 -5.94 19.88 17.79
C GLY A 73 -4.91 20.69 17.01
N ARG A 74 -4.06 20.03 16.23
CA ARG A 74 -3.11 20.69 15.32
C ARG A 74 -3.01 19.94 13.99
N PHE A 75 -3.07 20.69 12.90
CA PHE A 75 -2.66 20.17 11.59
C PHE A 75 -1.13 20.03 11.57
N THR A 76 -0.64 18.93 11.02
CA THR A 76 0.75 18.49 11.13
C THR A 76 1.13 17.58 9.97
N GLN A 77 2.37 17.10 10.00
CA GLN A 77 2.94 16.16 9.04
C GLN A 77 3.50 14.96 9.80
N ILE A 78 3.56 13.81 9.13
CA ILE A 78 4.26 12.61 9.58
C ILE A 78 5.57 12.53 8.81
N LYS A 79 6.69 12.39 9.53
CA LYS A 79 8.00 12.20 8.90
C LYS A 79 8.05 10.85 8.20
N LYS A 80 7.99 10.84 6.87
CA LYS A 80 7.93 9.62 6.03
C LYS A 80 9.02 8.58 6.35
N GLN A 81 10.22 8.99 6.73
CA GLN A 81 11.32 8.06 7.03
C GLN A 81 11.18 7.35 8.39
N SER A 82 10.42 7.91 9.31
CA SER A 82 10.40 7.45 10.71
C SER A 82 9.01 7.18 11.27
N GLY A 83 7.95 7.66 10.61
CA GLY A 83 6.57 7.60 11.09
C GLY A 83 6.26 8.56 12.24
N HIS A 84 7.15 9.49 12.58
CA HIS A 84 6.93 10.41 13.71
C HIS A 84 6.11 11.63 13.31
N CYS A 85 5.11 11.96 14.12
CA CYS A 85 4.33 13.18 14.02
C CYS A 85 5.19 14.40 14.37
N GLU A 86 5.20 15.44 13.53
CA GLU A 86 5.99 16.65 13.79
C GLU A 86 5.46 17.49 14.96
N CYS A 87 4.18 17.37 15.28
CA CYS A 87 3.55 18.10 16.38
C CYS A 87 3.87 17.50 17.77
N CYS A 88 3.76 16.17 17.91
CA CYS A 88 3.82 15.50 19.21
C CYS A 88 4.98 14.51 19.34
N ASN A 89 5.70 14.24 18.25
CA ASN A 89 6.80 13.27 18.16
C ASN A 89 6.42 11.82 18.52
N LEU A 90 5.13 11.48 18.59
CA LEU A 90 4.68 10.09 18.66
C LEU A 90 4.90 9.42 17.31
N LYS A 91 5.33 8.16 17.34
CA LYS A 91 5.54 7.33 16.15
C LYS A 91 4.24 6.58 15.83
N LEU A 92 3.83 6.61 14.56
CA LEU A 92 2.76 5.76 14.07
C LEU A 92 3.20 4.28 14.01
N ASP A 93 2.29 3.39 14.36
CA ASP A 93 2.52 1.96 14.32
C ASP A 93 2.48 1.41 12.89
N CYS A 94 3.20 0.32 12.69
CA CYS A 94 3.08 -0.53 11.50
C CYS A 94 2.04 -1.62 11.79
N ILE A 95 0.78 -1.35 11.42
CA ILE A 95 -0.35 -2.25 11.65
C ILE A 95 -0.21 -3.47 10.74
N LYS A 96 0.33 -4.56 11.26
CA LYS A 96 0.48 -5.83 10.52
C LYS A 96 -0.87 -6.48 10.26
N LEU A 97 -1.00 -7.13 9.10
CA LEU A 97 -2.14 -8.00 8.84
C LEU A 97 -2.07 -9.20 9.81
N SER A 98 -3.20 -9.57 10.39
CA SER A 98 -3.31 -10.82 11.13
C SER A 98 -3.14 -12.03 10.20
N GLU A 99 -2.81 -13.19 10.78
CA GLU A 99 -2.65 -14.43 10.02
C GLU A 99 -3.92 -14.77 9.22
N ASP A 100 -5.10 -14.59 9.81
CA ASP A 100 -6.39 -14.84 9.17
C ASP A 100 -6.69 -13.86 8.03
N GLU A 101 -6.36 -12.57 8.20
CA GLU A 101 -6.51 -11.56 7.16
C GLU A 101 -5.60 -11.86 5.97
N PHE A 102 -4.33 -12.20 6.24
CA PHE A 102 -3.39 -12.55 5.19
C PHE A 102 -3.77 -13.86 4.49
N ALA A 103 -4.19 -14.90 5.24
CA ALA A 103 -4.67 -16.16 4.67
C ALA A 103 -5.90 -15.93 3.76
N THR A 104 -6.80 -15.04 4.16
CA THR A 104 -7.94 -14.65 3.34
C THR A 104 -7.50 -13.96 2.05
N LEU A 105 -6.57 -13.00 2.14
CA LEU A 105 -6.00 -12.34 0.96
C LEU A 105 -5.32 -13.35 0.03
N GLN A 106 -4.51 -14.26 0.59
CA GLN A 106 -3.79 -15.29 -0.15
C GLN A 106 -4.74 -16.23 -0.89
N ARG A 107 -5.78 -16.72 -0.22
CA ARG A 107 -6.79 -17.58 -0.84
C ARG A 107 -7.49 -16.87 -2.00
N VAL A 108 -7.91 -15.62 -1.83
CA VAL A 108 -8.63 -14.89 -2.89
C VAL A 108 -7.71 -14.56 -4.06
N VAL A 109 -6.46 -14.14 -3.83
CA VAL A 109 -5.49 -13.90 -4.90
C VAL A 109 -5.25 -15.20 -5.69
N LYS A 110 -5.08 -16.33 -4.99
CA LYS A 110 -4.91 -17.65 -5.62
C LYS A 110 -6.14 -18.05 -6.44
N GLU A 111 -7.35 -17.91 -5.89
CA GLU A 111 -8.60 -18.20 -6.60
C GLU A 111 -8.78 -17.31 -7.83
N LYS A 112 -8.50 -16.01 -7.73
CA LYS A 112 -8.62 -15.10 -8.89
C LYS A 112 -7.58 -15.38 -9.97
N LEU A 113 -6.38 -15.82 -9.60
CA LEU A 113 -5.38 -16.27 -10.56
C LEU A 113 -5.81 -17.59 -11.25
N ILE A 114 -6.37 -18.55 -10.49
CA ILE A 114 -6.65 -19.92 -10.99
C ILE A 114 -8.02 -20.05 -11.68
N LEU A 115 -9.06 -19.38 -11.17
CA LEU A 115 -10.46 -19.55 -11.58
C LEU A 115 -10.99 -18.39 -12.45
N GLY A 116 -10.18 -17.36 -12.69
CA GLY A 116 -10.59 -16.10 -13.31
C GLY A 116 -10.89 -16.22 -14.81
N ASN A 117 -12.09 -16.68 -15.11
CA ASN A 117 -12.67 -16.94 -16.44
C ASN A 117 -12.82 -15.72 -17.38
N ASP A 118 -12.09 -14.60 -17.21
CA ASP A 118 -11.94 -13.52 -18.23
C ASP A 118 -11.21 -12.23 -17.75
N LEU A 119 -10.78 -12.11 -16.48
CA LEU A 119 -10.37 -10.79 -15.93
C LEU A 119 -8.87 -10.60 -15.65
N PHE A 120 -8.05 -11.65 -15.62
CA PHE A 120 -6.64 -11.54 -15.19
C PHE A 120 -5.59 -12.13 -16.14
N LEU A 121 -5.96 -12.97 -17.10
CA LEU A 121 -4.96 -13.70 -17.87
C LEU A 121 -5.27 -13.58 -19.36
N LYS A 122 -4.61 -12.63 -20.02
CA LYS A 122 -4.22 -12.83 -21.42
C LYS A 122 -3.07 -13.84 -21.50
N THR A 123 -3.19 -14.97 -20.82
CA THR A 123 -2.09 -15.92 -20.65
C THR A 123 -2.56 -17.34 -20.92
N SER A 124 -1.66 -18.18 -21.44
CA SER A 124 -1.95 -19.58 -21.72
C SER A 124 -2.10 -20.41 -20.43
N PRO A 125 -3.03 -21.40 -20.40
CA PRO A 125 -3.13 -22.36 -19.29
C PRO A 125 -1.82 -23.09 -19.00
N GLU A 126 -1.02 -23.35 -20.04
CA GLU A 126 0.29 -23.99 -19.94
C GLU A 126 1.30 -23.12 -19.17
N GLU A 127 1.35 -21.82 -19.46
CA GLU A 127 2.21 -20.87 -18.72
C GLU A 127 1.79 -20.79 -17.25
N LEU A 128 0.48 -20.69 -16.98
CA LEU A 128 -0.04 -20.64 -15.62
C LEU A 128 0.35 -21.90 -14.82
N LYS A 129 0.21 -23.09 -15.43
CA LYS A 129 0.61 -24.36 -14.82
C LYS A 129 2.11 -24.42 -14.56
N ARG A 130 2.93 -23.97 -15.52
CA ARG A 130 4.40 -23.92 -15.41
C ARG A 130 4.82 -22.99 -14.29
N PHE A 131 4.21 -21.81 -14.20
CA PHE A 131 4.44 -20.83 -13.15
C PHE A 131 4.06 -21.37 -11.77
N THR A 132 2.83 -21.89 -11.63
CA THR A 132 2.34 -22.41 -10.35
C THR A 132 3.24 -23.54 -9.84
N SER A 133 3.57 -24.49 -10.71
CA SER A 133 4.48 -25.61 -10.39
C SER A 133 5.89 -25.13 -10.03
N PHE A 134 6.35 -24.03 -10.62
CA PHE A 134 7.63 -23.43 -10.31
C PHE A 134 7.61 -22.83 -8.90
N VAL A 135 6.64 -21.95 -8.61
CA VAL A 135 6.48 -21.30 -7.30
C VAL A 135 6.33 -22.33 -6.19
N GLU A 136 5.49 -23.35 -6.36
CA GLU A 136 5.30 -24.42 -5.36
C GLU A 136 6.60 -25.16 -4.98
N LYS A 137 7.54 -25.28 -5.92
CA LYS A 137 8.82 -25.98 -5.70
C LYS A 137 9.92 -25.10 -5.11
N THR A 138 9.80 -23.78 -5.27
CA THR A 138 10.92 -22.85 -5.10
C THR A 138 10.64 -21.74 -4.09
N ALA A 139 9.38 -21.45 -3.78
CA ALA A 139 8.97 -20.60 -2.66
C ALA A 139 9.38 -21.24 -1.31
N PRO A 140 9.38 -20.48 -0.19
CA PRO A 140 9.12 -19.04 -0.09
C PRO A 140 10.28 -18.20 -0.63
N TYR A 141 9.98 -17.00 -1.09
CA TYR A 141 10.94 -15.96 -1.47
C TYR A 141 10.90 -14.83 -0.44
N ASP A 142 12.02 -14.15 -0.22
CA ASP A 142 12.02 -12.91 0.56
C ASP A 142 11.64 -11.71 -0.31
N ILE A 143 12.04 -11.74 -1.59
CA ILE A 143 11.87 -10.64 -2.54
C ILE A 143 11.38 -11.17 -3.88
N VAL A 144 10.32 -10.57 -4.41
CA VAL A 144 9.88 -10.78 -5.80
C VAL A 144 10.14 -9.50 -6.60
N LEU A 145 10.85 -9.60 -7.73
CA LEU A 145 11.18 -8.48 -8.62
C LEU A 145 10.30 -8.49 -9.86
N ASP A 146 9.63 -7.37 -10.13
CA ASP A 146 9.03 -7.07 -11.43
C ASP A 146 10.12 -6.50 -12.34
N ALA A 147 10.89 -7.40 -12.94
CA ALA A 147 12.12 -7.04 -13.61
C ALA A 147 11.88 -6.15 -14.84
N LEU A 148 10.78 -6.34 -15.55
CA LEU A 148 10.47 -5.48 -16.68
C LEU A 148 10.20 -4.06 -16.20
N ASN A 149 9.35 -3.88 -15.18
CA ASN A 149 9.04 -2.57 -14.61
C ASN A 149 10.30 -1.87 -14.07
N ILE A 150 11.15 -2.61 -13.34
CA ILE A 150 12.44 -2.09 -12.84
C ILE A 150 13.35 -1.69 -13.99
N ALA A 151 13.45 -2.50 -15.06
CA ALA A 151 14.27 -2.16 -16.21
C ALA A 151 13.82 -0.85 -16.87
N TYR A 152 12.50 -0.64 -17.02
CA TYR A 152 11.95 0.58 -17.59
C TYR A 152 11.95 1.79 -16.64
N SER A 153 12.45 1.63 -15.42
CA SER A 153 12.58 2.70 -14.43
C SER A 153 13.42 3.89 -14.93
N ILE A 154 14.34 3.64 -15.87
CA ILE A 154 15.24 4.63 -16.51
C ILE A 154 14.60 5.38 -17.70
N GLY A 155 13.38 5.05 -18.11
CA GLY A 155 12.71 5.66 -19.27
C GLY A 155 13.35 5.26 -20.60
N LYS A 156 13.85 6.24 -21.37
CA LYS A 156 14.43 6.05 -22.72
C LYS A 156 15.86 5.46 -22.71
N GLY A 157 16.35 5.00 -21.56
CA GLY A 157 17.69 4.42 -21.45
C GLY A 157 17.87 3.15 -22.27
N ASP A 158 19.13 2.88 -22.64
CA ASP A 158 19.49 1.76 -23.50
C ASP A 158 19.44 0.40 -22.77
N VAL A 159 19.59 -0.69 -23.51
CA VAL A 159 19.57 -2.05 -22.93
C VAL A 159 20.68 -2.25 -21.88
N ASN A 160 21.82 -1.58 -22.01
CA ASN A 160 22.90 -1.70 -21.02
C ASN A 160 22.50 -1.07 -19.69
N GLU A 161 21.92 0.13 -19.74
CA GLU A 161 21.44 0.84 -18.56
C GLU A 161 20.33 0.04 -17.86
N ARG A 162 19.43 -0.60 -18.63
CA ARG A 162 18.40 -1.52 -18.10
C ARG A 162 19.00 -2.70 -17.36
N ILE A 163 20.01 -3.34 -17.93
CA ILE A 163 20.70 -4.46 -17.27
C ILE A 163 21.47 -3.95 -16.05
N LYS A 164 22.11 -2.77 -16.12
CA LYS A 164 22.81 -2.18 -14.97
C LYS A 164 21.88 -1.92 -13.78
N ILE A 165 20.67 -1.38 -14.02
CA ILE A 165 19.72 -1.14 -12.93
C ILE A 165 19.21 -2.47 -12.34
N LEU A 166 18.93 -3.47 -13.18
CA LEU A 166 18.56 -4.81 -12.70
C LEU A 166 19.66 -5.43 -11.84
N ASN A 167 20.91 -5.34 -12.28
CA ASN A 167 22.06 -5.86 -11.53
C ASN A 167 22.21 -5.15 -10.19
N LEU A 168 22.05 -3.83 -10.17
CA LEU A 168 22.14 -3.02 -8.96
C LEU A 168 21.06 -3.44 -7.95
N VAL A 169 19.81 -3.61 -8.40
CA VAL A 169 18.69 -4.02 -7.54
C VAL A 169 18.86 -5.45 -7.04
N VAL A 170 19.26 -6.38 -7.91
CA VAL A 170 19.50 -7.78 -7.52
C VAL A 170 20.63 -7.87 -6.49
N ASN A 171 21.77 -7.21 -6.74
CA ASN A 171 22.90 -7.23 -5.80
C ASN A 171 22.52 -6.59 -4.45
N HIS A 172 21.74 -5.50 -4.44
CA HIS A 172 21.29 -4.86 -3.20
C HIS A 172 20.61 -5.82 -2.22
N PHE A 173 19.77 -6.73 -2.73
CA PHE A 173 19.07 -7.72 -1.91
C PHE A 173 19.91 -8.99 -1.67
N LEU A 174 20.75 -9.41 -2.63
CA LEU A 174 21.69 -10.51 -2.41
C LEU A 174 22.71 -10.20 -1.31
N ASP A 175 23.20 -8.96 -1.24
CA ASP A 175 24.13 -8.50 -0.19
C ASP A 175 23.49 -8.55 1.21
N GLN A 176 22.15 -8.61 1.28
CA GLN A 176 21.36 -8.79 2.50
C GLN A 176 20.96 -10.26 2.73
N ASN A 177 21.53 -11.20 1.97
CA ASN A 177 21.21 -12.63 1.99
C ASN A 177 19.73 -12.95 1.70
N LYS A 178 19.05 -12.11 0.89
CA LYS A 178 17.66 -12.33 0.52
C LYS A 178 17.53 -13.34 -0.63
N LYS A 179 16.56 -14.24 -0.52
CA LYS A 179 16.16 -15.17 -1.58
C LYS A 179 15.22 -14.46 -2.55
N ILE A 180 15.67 -14.30 -3.78
CA ILE A 180 14.99 -13.46 -4.78
C ILE A 180 14.34 -14.32 -5.86
N LEU A 181 13.10 -13.99 -6.22
CA LEU A 181 12.47 -14.35 -7.48
C LEU A 181 12.53 -13.17 -8.46
N PHE A 182 13.18 -13.38 -9.59
CA PHE A 182 13.21 -12.48 -10.73
C PHE A 182 12.09 -12.86 -11.72
N LEU A 183 11.06 -12.04 -11.85
CA LEU A 183 10.02 -12.21 -12.87
C LEU A 183 10.26 -11.25 -14.02
N GLY A 184 10.53 -11.81 -15.20
CA GLY A 184 10.78 -11.05 -16.42
C GLY A 184 9.97 -11.56 -17.60
N ARG A 185 10.25 -11.01 -18.77
CA ARG A 185 9.61 -11.37 -20.05
C ARG A 185 10.53 -12.14 -20.98
N GLN A 186 9.96 -13.01 -21.81
CA GLN A 186 10.72 -13.77 -22.81
C GLN A 186 11.61 -12.87 -23.68
N HIS A 187 11.12 -11.71 -24.15
CA HIS A 187 11.96 -10.80 -24.95
C HIS A 187 13.20 -10.29 -24.21
N MET A 188 13.19 -10.23 -22.87
CA MET A 188 14.37 -9.82 -22.09
C MET A 188 15.53 -10.80 -22.27
N LEU A 189 15.27 -12.07 -22.54
CA LEU A 189 16.32 -13.07 -22.78
C LEU A 189 17.18 -12.76 -24.02
N SER A 190 16.65 -11.94 -24.94
CA SER A 190 17.41 -11.42 -26.09
C SER A 190 18.35 -10.27 -25.72
N TRP A 191 18.16 -9.63 -24.57
CA TRP A 191 18.95 -8.48 -24.13
C TRP A 191 20.36 -8.92 -23.73
N LYS A 192 21.32 -8.69 -24.64
CA LYS A 192 22.76 -8.95 -24.42
C LYS A 192 22.98 -10.20 -23.58
N ARG A 193 22.52 -11.34 -24.12
CA ARG A 193 22.30 -12.60 -23.41
C ARG A 193 23.36 -12.94 -22.35
N GLY A 194 24.65 -12.77 -22.66
CA GLY A 194 25.72 -12.98 -21.67
C GLY A 194 25.56 -12.13 -20.40
N THR A 195 25.43 -10.81 -20.57
CA THR A 195 25.36 -9.84 -19.47
C THR A 195 24.13 -10.02 -18.58
N LEU A 196 22.94 -10.20 -19.17
CA LEU A 196 21.72 -10.43 -18.37
C LEU A 196 21.79 -11.78 -17.63
N MET A 197 22.28 -12.83 -18.29
CA MET A 197 22.36 -14.17 -17.69
C MET A 197 23.32 -14.23 -16.49
N HIS A 198 24.33 -13.35 -16.40
CA HIS A 198 25.16 -13.26 -15.20
C HIS A 198 24.38 -12.87 -13.94
N THR A 199 23.28 -12.15 -14.10
CA THR A 199 22.44 -11.69 -12.99
C THR A 199 21.34 -12.70 -12.70
N VAL A 200 20.67 -13.16 -13.75
CA VAL A 200 19.56 -14.14 -13.66
C VAL A 200 20.03 -15.45 -13.03
N LYS A 201 21.26 -15.90 -13.28
CA LYS A 201 21.81 -17.14 -12.70
C LYS A 201 22.05 -17.09 -11.18
N LYS A 202 22.05 -15.91 -10.56
CA LYS A 202 22.27 -15.75 -9.11
C LYS A 202 20.99 -15.91 -8.29
N VAL A 203 19.84 -15.94 -8.95
CA VAL A 203 18.51 -15.84 -8.33
C VAL A 203 17.58 -16.87 -8.94
N TYR A 204 16.43 -17.11 -8.32
CA TYR A 204 15.35 -17.83 -8.98
C TYR A 204 14.78 -16.93 -10.06
N SER A 205 14.52 -17.46 -11.26
CA SER A 205 14.04 -16.65 -12.37
C SER A 205 12.95 -17.35 -13.15
N PHE A 206 11.90 -16.61 -13.50
CA PHE A 206 10.83 -17.09 -14.35
C PHE A 206 10.51 -16.02 -15.40
N PHE A 207 10.33 -16.45 -16.65
CA PHE A 207 10.06 -15.56 -17.78
C PHE A 207 8.68 -15.86 -18.37
N THR A 208 7.78 -14.89 -18.29
CA THR A 208 6.43 -14.92 -18.87
C THR A 208 6.47 -14.57 -20.35
N ASP A 209 5.53 -15.12 -21.12
CA ASP A 209 5.35 -14.82 -22.53
C ASP A 209 5.02 -13.33 -22.73
N ASP A 210 5.46 -12.73 -23.84
CA ASP A 210 5.35 -11.27 -24.07
C ASP A 210 3.91 -10.76 -24.25
N ILE A 211 2.95 -11.66 -24.47
CA ILE A 211 1.54 -11.36 -24.67
C ILE A 211 0.77 -11.37 -23.32
N SER A 212 1.32 -12.03 -22.29
CA SER A 212 0.73 -12.14 -20.96
C SER A 212 0.58 -10.77 -20.28
N GLN A 213 -0.30 -10.64 -19.29
CA GLN A 213 -0.18 -9.54 -18.32
C GLN A 213 0.78 -10.01 -17.22
N ASP A 214 1.76 -9.19 -16.83
CA ASP A 214 2.81 -9.59 -15.86
C ASP A 214 2.36 -9.52 -14.42
N ASP A 215 1.65 -8.44 -14.10
CA ASP A 215 1.30 -8.08 -12.74
C ASP A 215 0.57 -9.20 -11.95
N PRO A 216 -0.29 -10.05 -12.55
CA PRO A 216 -0.92 -11.16 -11.82
C PRO A 216 0.09 -12.20 -11.34
N TYR A 217 1.13 -12.50 -12.12
CA TYR A 217 2.17 -13.46 -11.74
C TYR A 217 3.04 -12.92 -10.62
N PHE A 218 3.44 -11.66 -10.75
CA PHE A 218 4.25 -10.96 -9.77
C PHE A 218 3.59 -10.88 -8.40
N ILE A 219 2.35 -10.38 -8.35
CA ILE A 219 1.58 -10.29 -7.10
C ILE A 219 1.37 -11.69 -6.51
N THR A 220 1.02 -12.66 -7.35
CA THR A 220 0.70 -14.00 -6.85
C THR A 220 1.93 -14.71 -6.29
N ALA A 221 3.10 -14.60 -6.92
CA ALA A 221 4.32 -15.17 -6.36
C ALA A 221 4.63 -14.62 -4.96
N ALA A 222 4.44 -13.31 -4.77
CA ALA A 222 4.71 -12.66 -3.49
C ALA A 222 3.73 -13.12 -2.41
N ILE A 223 2.43 -13.06 -2.70
CA ILE A 223 1.38 -13.44 -1.76
C ILE A 223 1.43 -14.94 -1.42
N LEU A 224 1.77 -15.82 -2.38
CA LEU A 224 1.95 -17.26 -2.12
C LEU A 224 3.21 -17.58 -1.33
N SER A 225 4.23 -16.71 -1.36
CA SER A 225 5.47 -16.91 -0.61
C SER A 225 5.33 -16.60 0.87
N GLY A 226 4.36 -15.77 1.25
CA GLY A 226 3.98 -15.52 2.64
C GLY A 226 3.93 -14.04 3.02
N PRO A 227 3.49 -13.73 4.25
CA PRO A 227 3.21 -12.36 4.70
C PRO A 227 4.45 -11.47 4.76
N GLU A 228 5.65 -12.04 4.93
CA GLU A 228 6.92 -11.30 4.99
C GLU A 228 7.57 -11.10 3.62
N THR A 229 6.92 -11.51 2.53
CA THR A 229 7.48 -11.39 1.19
C THR A 229 7.34 -9.98 0.67
N ASP A 230 8.48 -9.37 0.35
CA ASP A 230 8.54 -8.04 -0.22
C ASP A 230 8.51 -8.09 -1.76
N ILE A 231 8.01 -7.01 -2.35
CA ILE A 231 7.91 -6.84 -3.80
C ILE A 231 8.67 -5.61 -4.27
N VAL A 232 9.23 -5.65 -5.47
CA VAL A 232 9.93 -4.52 -6.08
C VAL A 232 9.31 -4.19 -7.42
N SER A 233 8.55 -3.10 -7.46
CA SER A 233 7.93 -2.55 -8.67
C SER A 233 7.62 -1.08 -8.45
N ARG A 234 7.60 -0.29 -9.54
CA ARG A 234 7.10 1.10 -9.55
C ARG A 234 5.59 1.17 -9.79
N ASP A 235 4.94 0.08 -10.21
CA ASP A 235 3.50 0.09 -10.42
C ASP A 235 2.75 0.27 -9.08
N LEU A 236 1.70 1.08 -9.09
CA LEU A 236 0.85 1.32 -7.92
C LEU A 236 -0.21 0.23 -7.74
N LEU A 237 -0.28 -0.75 -8.65
CA LEU A 237 -1.15 -1.92 -8.61
C LEU A 237 -2.64 -1.56 -8.47
N ARG A 238 -3.03 -0.36 -8.93
CA ARG A 238 -4.40 0.18 -8.77
C ARG A 238 -5.46 -0.69 -9.45
N GLY A 239 -5.13 -1.22 -10.64
CA GLY A 239 -6.00 -2.13 -11.38
C GLY A 239 -6.24 -3.43 -10.61
N HIS A 240 -5.17 -4.03 -10.09
CA HIS A 240 -5.24 -5.29 -9.31
C HIS A 240 -6.02 -5.13 -8.03
N ARG A 241 -5.82 -4.01 -7.34
CA ARG A 241 -6.63 -3.66 -6.16
C ARG A 241 -8.10 -3.59 -6.54
N PHE A 242 -8.48 -2.86 -7.59
CA PHE A 242 -9.88 -2.76 -8.02
C PHE A 242 -10.51 -4.13 -8.30
N LEU A 243 -9.73 -5.03 -8.93
CA LEU A 243 -10.19 -6.37 -9.25
C LEU A 243 -10.43 -7.26 -8.03
N LEU A 244 -9.97 -6.91 -6.81
CA LEU A 244 -10.30 -7.66 -5.59
C LEU A 244 -11.79 -7.58 -5.22
N GLN A 245 -12.59 -6.70 -5.85
CA GLN A 245 -14.06 -6.53 -5.77
C GLN A 245 -14.66 -6.26 -4.37
N HIS A 246 -14.04 -6.73 -3.28
CA HIS A 246 -14.47 -6.49 -1.91
C HIS A 246 -13.58 -5.42 -1.25
N GLU A 247 -14.17 -4.36 -0.72
CA GLU A 247 -13.45 -3.23 -0.09
C GLU A 247 -12.50 -3.67 1.03
N ASN A 248 -12.91 -4.64 1.86
CA ASN A 248 -12.03 -5.18 2.89
C ASN A 248 -10.75 -5.78 2.28
N LEU A 249 -10.86 -6.56 1.20
CA LEU A 249 -9.69 -7.13 0.53
C LEU A 249 -8.84 -6.07 -0.16
N GLN A 250 -9.47 -5.04 -0.73
CA GLN A 250 -8.76 -3.89 -1.30
C GLN A 250 -7.94 -3.17 -0.24
N ARG A 251 -8.49 -2.99 0.96
CA ARG A 251 -7.82 -2.40 2.11
C ARG A 251 -6.68 -3.27 2.61
N LEU A 252 -6.91 -4.57 2.81
CA LEU A 252 -5.86 -5.51 3.23
C LEU A 252 -4.70 -5.54 2.22
N PHE A 253 -5.00 -5.59 0.93
CA PHE A 253 -4.00 -5.52 -0.12
C PHE A 253 -3.24 -4.19 -0.11
N GLN A 254 -3.93 -3.07 0.12
CA GLN A 254 -3.30 -1.75 0.21
C GLN A 254 -2.36 -1.64 1.41
N MET A 255 -2.76 -2.15 2.57
CA MET A 255 -1.93 -2.19 3.78
C MET A 255 -0.69 -3.05 3.57
N TRP A 256 -0.86 -4.25 2.99
CA TRP A 256 0.25 -5.11 2.61
C TRP A 256 1.18 -4.40 1.62
N GLN A 257 0.64 -3.76 0.58
CA GLN A 257 1.43 -3.02 -0.40
C GLN A 257 2.30 -1.93 0.24
N TRP A 258 1.75 -1.13 1.16
CA TRP A 258 2.54 -0.08 1.83
C TRP A 258 3.70 -0.61 2.66
N GLN A 259 3.57 -1.83 3.20
CA GLN A 259 4.56 -2.46 4.06
C GLN A 259 5.60 -3.29 3.31
N HIS A 260 5.28 -3.71 2.09
CA HIS A 260 6.06 -4.70 1.36
C HIS A 260 6.55 -4.22 -0.01
N GLN A 261 6.07 -3.08 -0.52
CA GLN A 261 6.49 -2.56 -1.83
C GLN A 261 7.70 -1.63 -1.75
N TRP A 262 8.80 -2.11 -2.31
CA TRP A 262 9.98 -1.32 -2.67
C TRP A 262 9.81 -0.68 -4.04
N MET A 263 10.30 0.55 -4.17
CA MET A 263 10.25 1.28 -5.44
C MET A 263 11.62 1.70 -5.93
N VAL A 264 11.83 1.63 -7.24
CA VAL A 264 13.10 1.98 -7.88
C VAL A 264 12.93 3.25 -8.70
N PHE A 265 13.67 4.29 -8.34
CA PHE A 265 13.73 5.57 -9.04
C PHE A 265 15.13 5.81 -9.59
N VAL A 266 15.24 6.47 -10.74
CA VAL A 266 16.55 6.80 -11.33
C VAL A 266 16.61 8.28 -11.71
N PRO A 267 16.52 9.21 -10.74
CA PRO A 267 16.70 10.63 -11.01
C PRO A 267 18.16 10.90 -11.41
N ARG A 268 18.37 11.59 -12.53
CA ARG A 268 19.69 12.07 -12.99
C ARG A 268 20.77 10.96 -12.97
N HIS A 269 20.42 9.75 -13.42
CA HIS A 269 21.30 8.56 -13.48
C HIS A 269 21.75 7.99 -12.12
N LYS A 270 21.20 8.45 -10.99
CA LYS A 270 21.44 7.83 -9.67
C LYS A 270 20.25 6.96 -9.29
N ALA A 271 20.46 5.66 -9.16
CA ALA A 271 19.44 4.74 -8.69
C ALA A 271 19.13 4.97 -7.20
N ILE A 272 17.85 5.04 -6.86
CA ILE A 272 17.32 5.08 -5.50
C ILE A 272 16.40 3.88 -5.35
N ILE A 273 16.73 3.01 -4.40
CA ILE A 273 15.87 1.90 -3.97
C ILE A 273 15.16 2.40 -2.70
N GLN A 274 13.89 2.75 -2.84
CA GLN A 274 13.05 3.26 -1.77
C GLN A 274 12.44 2.07 -1.01
N ALA A 275 12.69 2.01 0.30
CA ALA A 275 12.08 1.05 1.21
C ALA A 275 10.56 1.31 1.39
N PRO A 276 9.78 0.27 1.73
CA PRO A 276 8.39 0.42 2.10
C PRO A 276 8.24 1.26 3.40
N LEU A 277 6.99 1.65 3.70
CA LEU A 277 6.71 2.43 4.90
C LEU A 277 6.88 1.56 6.16
N THR A 278 7.57 2.10 7.15
CA THR A 278 7.73 1.46 8.47
C THR A 278 6.56 1.75 9.42
N PHE A 279 5.46 2.28 8.90
CA PHE A 279 4.24 2.63 9.63
C PHE A 279 3.04 2.52 8.67
N THR A 280 1.84 2.37 9.22
CA THR A 280 0.60 2.32 8.43
C THR A 280 -0.01 3.72 8.34
N PRO A 281 -0.10 4.33 7.14
CA PRO A 281 -0.60 5.69 6.94
C PRO A 281 -2.15 5.77 7.01
N CYS A 282 -2.75 5.18 8.04
CA CYS A 282 -4.18 5.28 8.36
C CYS A 282 -4.37 6.05 9.67
N ALA A 283 -5.61 6.41 10.01
CA ALA A 283 -5.87 7.01 11.30
C ALA A 283 -5.46 6.05 12.44
N GLN A 284 -4.79 6.55 13.48
CA GLN A 284 -4.34 5.75 14.62
C GLN A 284 -4.57 6.47 15.93
N ASN A 285 -4.84 5.72 16.99
CA ASN A 285 -4.89 6.20 18.36
C ASN A 285 -3.71 5.63 19.15
N HIS A 286 -2.92 6.50 19.76
CA HIS A 286 -1.86 6.12 20.69
C HIS A 286 -1.79 7.14 21.83
N ASP A 287 -1.61 6.69 23.08
CA ASP A 287 -1.51 7.56 24.26
C ASP A 287 -2.63 8.63 24.34
N ASN A 288 -3.89 8.21 24.21
CA ASN A 288 -5.06 9.11 24.18
C ASN A 288 -4.94 10.24 23.13
N SER A 289 -4.20 9.98 22.05
CA SER A 289 -3.94 10.93 20.99
C SER A 289 -4.30 10.32 19.65
N TRP A 290 -5.08 11.03 18.85
CA TRP A 290 -5.42 10.61 17.50
C TRP A 290 -4.54 11.30 16.46
N HIS A 291 -4.14 10.54 15.45
CA HIS A 291 -3.55 11.05 14.22
C HIS A 291 -4.44 10.62 13.07
N LEU A 292 -4.98 11.56 12.29
CA LEU A 292 -5.86 11.26 11.16
C LEU A 292 -5.32 11.90 9.88
N PRO A 293 -5.15 11.14 8.78
CA PRO A 293 -4.83 11.73 7.49
C PRO A 293 -6.04 12.50 6.96
N TYR A 294 -5.79 13.63 6.28
CA TYR A 294 -6.84 14.36 5.58
C TYR A 294 -6.37 14.84 4.20
N GLN A 295 -7.34 15.04 3.30
CA GLN A 295 -7.11 15.56 1.97
C GLN A 295 -7.25 17.10 1.97
N PRO A 296 -6.24 17.85 1.51
CA PRO A 296 -6.33 19.31 1.41
C PRO A 296 -7.31 19.73 0.30
N GLU A 297 -7.97 20.90 0.46
CA GLU A 297 -8.97 21.43 -0.48
C GLU A 297 -8.42 21.65 -1.90
N ASN A 298 -7.15 22.03 -2.03
CA ASN A 298 -6.49 22.25 -3.31
C ASN A 298 -5.45 21.16 -3.57
N MET A 299 -5.87 20.07 -4.21
CA MET A 299 -4.94 19.23 -4.98
C MET A 299 -4.60 19.93 -6.30
N LEU A 300 -4.09 21.17 -6.22
CA LEU A 300 -3.29 21.67 -7.32
C LEU A 300 -2.07 20.77 -7.35
N ASN A 301 -1.86 20.12 -8.50
CA ASN A 301 -0.73 19.26 -8.82
C ASN A 301 0.60 20.04 -8.63
N ALA A 302 0.97 20.35 -7.39
CA ALA A 302 2.36 20.56 -7.03
C ALA A 302 3.03 19.26 -7.49
N GLY A 303 4.04 19.37 -8.36
CA GLY A 303 4.67 18.26 -9.07
C GLY A 303 5.40 17.27 -8.16
N HIS A 304 4.72 16.77 -7.13
CA HIS A 304 5.11 15.63 -6.33
C HIS A 304 5.14 14.44 -7.26
N LEU A 305 6.35 13.89 -7.40
CA LEU A 305 6.54 12.55 -7.92
C LEU A 305 5.62 11.63 -7.12
N ASN A 306 4.68 10.98 -7.80
CA ASN A 306 3.84 9.96 -7.20
C ASN A 306 4.75 8.77 -6.87
N ASP A 307 5.28 8.78 -5.67
CA ASP A 307 6.28 7.85 -5.16
C ASP A 307 5.65 6.64 -4.48
N GLY A 308 4.38 6.36 -4.83
CA GLY A 308 3.56 5.24 -4.39
C GLY A 308 3.20 5.22 -2.91
N THR A 309 3.56 6.25 -2.15
CA THR A 309 3.19 6.36 -0.74
C THR A 309 2.06 7.38 -0.53
N PRO A 310 1.18 7.20 0.47
CA PRO A 310 0.15 8.18 0.80
C PRO A 310 0.75 9.49 1.31
N ASP A 311 -0.08 10.54 1.25
CA ASP A 311 0.33 11.86 1.71
C ASP A 311 0.63 11.86 3.21
N CYS A 312 1.89 12.19 3.53
CA CYS A 312 2.36 12.32 4.89
C CYS A 312 2.35 13.78 5.37
N SER A 313 1.94 14.72 4.52
CA SER A 313 2.04 16.17 4.76
C SER A 313 0.77 16.78 5.35
N ASN A 314 -0.36 16.06 5.27
CA ASN A 314 -1.66 16.55 5.70
C ASN A 314 -2.28 15.59 6.73
N TRP A 315 -1.97 15.84 8.00
CA TRP A 315 -2.44 15.05 9.13
C TRP A 315 -3.02 15.93 10.23
N LEU A 316 -4.03 15.45 10.93
CA LEU A 316 -4.60 16.07 12.11
C LEU A 316 -4.12 15.31 13.34
N CYS A 317 -3.44 15.99 14.26
CA CYS A 317 -3.06 15.49 15.58
C CYS A 317 -4.02 16.04 16.63
N LEU A 318 -4.72 15.17 17.35
CA LEU A 318 -5.61 15.50 18.47
C LEU A 318 -5.02 14.90 19.75
N ARG A 319 -4.73 15.73 20.75
CA ARG A 319 -4.17 15.29 22.03
C ARG A 319 -5.01 15.77 23.20
N ALA A 320 -5.25 14.92 24.18
CA ALA A 320 -5.83 15.38 25.45
C ALA A 320 -4.93 16.46 26.08
N LYS A 321 -5.53 17.53 26.64
CA LYS A 321 -4.81 18.45 27.51
C LYS A 321 -4.52 17.72 28.81
N ASN A 322 -3.23 17.61 29.14
CA ASN A 322 -2.79 17.13 30.45
C ASN A 322 -3.23 18.11 31.56
#